data_AF-A0A3P3UE56-F1
#
_entry.id   AF-A0A3P3UE56-F1
#
_cell.length_a   1.000
_cell.length_b   1.000
_cell.length_c   1.000
_cell.angle_alpha   90.00
_cell.angle_beta   90.00
_cell.angle_gamma   90.00
#
_symmetry.space_group_name_H-M   'P 1'
#
loop_
_entity.id
_entity.type
_entity.pdbx_description
1 polymer ?
#
loop_
_entity_poly.entity_id
_entity_poly.type
_entity_poly.pdbx_seq_one_letter_code
_entity_poly.pdbx_strand_id
1 'polypeptide(L)'
;MIIANNIEEIEREFDFTDSIIIDVKWINNLTDLLIGIDYYWDIQDAKSQTRELALIFKDCLKADFCINNNLLLMPKEEINFDSWNTIVLFKRVPNNQGLHQININTFDYSIPWAKIFCKEVILEQR
;
A
#
# COMPACT_ATOMS: atom_id res chain seq x y z
N MET A 1 -11.20 12.63 0.64
CA MET A 1 -12.13 12.50 1.80
C MET A 1 -11.59 11.44 2.72
N ILE A 2 -11.37 11.71 4.01
CA ILE A 2 -10.91 10.67 4.96
C ILE A 2 -12.05 9.67 5.18
N ILE A 3 -11.75 8.38 4.97
CA ILE A 3 -12.70 7.28 5.13
C ILE A 3 -12.30 6.29 6.24
N ALA A 4 -11.05 6.35 6.72
CA ALA A 4 -10.63 5.71 7.96
C ALA A 4 -9.49 6.51 8.62
N ASN A 5 -9.51 6.62 9.94
CA ASN A 5 -8.64 7.53 10.72
C ASN A 5 -7.49 6.83 11.45
N ASN A 6 -7.46 5.50 11.46
CA ASN A 6 -6.40 4.72 12.12
C ASN A 6 -6.26 3.34 11.46
N ILE A 7 -5.16 2.66 11.79
CA ILE A 7 -4.84 1.35 11.20
C ILE A 7 -5.82 0.25 11.63
N GLU A 8 -6.37 0.30 12.85
CA GLU A 8 -7.31 -0.71 13.33
C GLU A 8 -8.64 -0.69 12.57
N GLU A 9 -9.13 0.50 12.23
CA GLU A 9 -10.31 0.70 11.39
C GLU A 9 -10.05 0.22 9.97
N ILE A 10 -8.88 0.55 9.41
CA ILE A 10 -8.46 0.09 8.08
C ILE A 10 -8.41 -1.45 8.03
N GLU A 11 -7.75 -2.09 9.00
CA GLU A 11 -7.63 -3.56 9.08
C GLU A 11 -8.97 -4.28 9.24
N ARG A 12 -9.97 -3.60 9.81
CA ARG A 12 -11.30 -4.18 10.06
C ARG A 12 -12.22 -4.06 8.85
N GLU A 13 -12.13 -2.97 8.10
CA GLU A 13 -13.15 -2.56 7.13
C GLU A 13 -12.69 -2.65 5.68
N PHE A 14 -11.39 -2.77 5.43
CA PHE A 14 -10.82 -2.78 4.09
C PHE A 14 -9.95 -4.00 3.87
N ASP A 15 -10.11 -4.63 2.71
CA ASP A 15 -9.21 -5.68 2.21
C ASP A 15 -8.50 -5.13 0.97
N PHE A 16 -7.18 -5.05 1.03
CA PHE A 16 -6.38 -4.56 -0.10
C PHE A 16 -5.92 -5.68 -1.02
N THR A 17 -6.22 -6.95 -0.71
CA THR A 17 -5.91 -8.08 -1.58
C THR A 17 -6.49 -7.85 -2.97
N ASP A 18 -5.70 -8.15 -3.99
CA ASP A 18 -5.99 -7.94 -5.42
C ASP A 18 -6.10 -6.48 -5.86
N SER A 19 -5.98 -5.50 -4.95
CA SER A 19 -5.90 -4.08 -5.31
C SER A 19 -4.52 -3.73 -5.87
N ILE A 20 -4.45 -2.70 -6.71
CA ILE A 20 -3.21 -2.36 -7.44
C ILE A 20 -2.60 -1.09 -6.87
N ILE A 21 -1.29 -1.11 -6.59
CA ILE A 21 -0.53 0.09 -6.25
C ILE A 21 -0.31 0.93 -7.51
N ILE A 22 -0.80 2.17 -7.50
CA ILE A 22 -0.76 3.08 -8.66
C ILE A 22 0.16 4.29 -8.45
N ASP A 23 0.40 4.71 -7.21
CA ASP A 23 1.39 5.75 -6.91
C ASP A 23 2.10 5.50 -5.58
N VAL A 24 3.33 6.01 -5.48
CA VAL A 24 4.09 6.10 -4.24
C VAL A 24 4.81 7.44 -4.21
N LYS A 25 4.57 8.24 -3.18
CA LYS A 25 5.25 9.53 -3.04
C LYS A 25 5.42 9.95 -1.59
N TRP A 26 6.55 10.56 -1.32
CA TRP A 26 6.77 11.29 -0.08
C TRP A 26 6.08 12.66 -0.16
N ILE A 27 5.34 13.03 0.88
CA ILE A 27 4.62 14.31 1.00
C ILE A 27 5.01 15.01 2.31
N ASN A 28 4.51 16.23 2.53
CA ASN A 28 4.71 17.00 3.77
C ASN A 28 6.20 17.13 4.18
N ASN A 29 7.06 17.58 3.26
CA ASN A 29 8.51 17.69 3.49
C ASN A 29 9.21 16.35 3.80
N LEU A 30 8.75 15.27 3.14
CA LEU A 30 9.30 13.93 3.24
C LEU A 30 9.10 13.25 4.61
N THR A 31 8.19 13.76 5.43
CA THR A 31 7.83 13.11 6.70
C THR A 31 6.76 12.05 6.50
N ASP A 32 5.90 12.22 5.51
CA ASP A 32 4.74 11.36 5.30
C ASP A 32 4.88 10.60 3.98
N LEU A 33 4.51 9.33 3.99
CA LEU A 33 4.46 8.51 2.79
C LEU A 33 3.01 8.36 2.36
N LEU A 34 2.75 8.56 1.07
CA LEU A 34 1.48 8.24 0.45
C LEU A 34 1.67 7.07 -0.50
N ILE A 35 0.76 6.09 -0.42
CA ILE A 35 0.60 5.03 -1.42
C ILE A 35 -0.81 5.11 -2.01
N GLY A 36 -0.90 5.40 -3.30
CA GLY A 36 -2.15 5.37 -4.07
C GLY A 36 -2.52 3.94 -4.46
N ILE A 37 -3.79 3.59 -4.31
CA ILE A 37 -4.32 2.25 -4.57
C ILE A 37 -5.56 2.35 -5.46
N ASP A 38 -5.58 1.57 -6.53
CA ASP A 38 -6.79 1.24 -7.27
C ASP A 38 -7.52 0.07 -6.56
N TYR A 39 -8.64 0.36 -5.90
CA TYR A 39 -9.26 -0.55 -4.94
C TYR A 39 -10.25 -1.52 -5.61
N TYR A 40 -9.84 -2.78 -5.74
CA TYR A 40 -10.54 -3.79 -6.54
C TYR A 40 -11.90 -4.23 -5.96
N TRP A 41 -12.04 -4.26 -4.63
CA TRP A 41 -13.24 -4.83 -3.98
C TRP A 41 -14.54 -4.10 -4.28
N ASP A 42 -14.48 -2.86 -4.76
CA ASP A 42 -15.66 -2.16 -5.27
C ASP A 42 -16.31 -2.89 -6.46
N ILE A 43 -15.52 -3.55 -7.31
CA ILE A 43 -16.04 -4.38 -8.41
C ILE A 43 -16.73 -5.62 -7.85
N GLN A 44 -16.18 -6.23 -6.80
CA GLN A 44 -16.80 -7.39 -6.14
C GLN A 44 -18.14 -7.03 -5.48
N ASP A 45 -18.26 -5.80 -4.99
CA ASP A 45 -19.51 -5.23 -4.47
C ASP A 45 -20.47 -4.74 -5.57
N ALA A 46 -20.25 -5.14 -6.83
CA ALA A 46 -21.06 -4.79 -8.00
C ALA A 46 -21.12 -3.29 -8.33
N LYS A 47 -20.12 -2.50 -7.91
CA LYS A 47 -19.98 -1.12 -8.37
C LYS A 47 -19.42 -1.10 -9.80
N SER A 48 -19.78 -0.06 -10.54
CA SER A 48 -19.38 0.10 -11.94
C SER A 48 -17.91 0.51 -12.13
N GLN A 49 -17.26 1.02 -11.08
CA GLN A 49 -15.89 1.51 -11.09
C GLN A 49 -15.21 1.24 -9.74
N THR A 50 -13.90 1.04 -9.77
CA THR A 50 -13.05 1.01 -8.58
C THR A 50 -12.85 2.43 -8.04
N ARG A 51 -12.79 2.58 -6.72
CA ARG A 51 -12.35 3.84 -6.10
C ARG A 51 -10.83 3.90 -6.07
N GLU A 52 -10.29 5.09 -6.34
CA GLU A 52 -8.92 5.39 -5.98
C GLU A 52 -8.84 5.75 -4.50
N LEU A 53 -8.04 4.99 -3.77
CA LEU A 53 -7.75 5.21 -2.36
C LEU A 53 -6.31 5.69 -2.18
N ALA A 54 -6.05 6.36 -1.06
CA ALA A 54 -4.73 6.77 -0.63
C ALA A 54 -4.48 6.32 0.80
N LEU A 55 -3.55 5.39 0.98
CA LEU A 55 -2.96 5.12 2.28
C LEU A 55 -1.93 6.20 2.59
N ILE A 56 -2.13 6.92 3.68
CA ILE A 56 -1.22 7.97 4.13
C ILE A 56 -0.62 7.54 5.46
N PHE A 57 0.69 7.33 5.45
CA PHE A 57 1.51 6.98 6.60
C PHE A 57 2.16 8.26 7.12
N LYS A 58 1.78 8.72 8.32
CA LYS A 58 2.24 9.99 8.87
C LYS A 58 3.41 9.81 9.82
N ASP A 59 4.28 10.81 9.87
CA ASP A 59 5.48 10.82 10.72
C ASP A 59 6.30 9.53 10.55
N CYS A 60 6.64 9.21 9.30
CA CYS A 60 7.42 8.04 8.97
C CYS A 60 8.88 8.21 9.44
N LEU A 61 9.37 7.22 10.17
CA LEU A 61 10.80 7.10 10.48
C LEU A 61 11.57 6.59 9.26
N LYS A 62 11.00 5.62 8.53
CA LYS A 62 11.58 5.05 7.31
C LYS A 62 10.56 4.24 6.51
N ALA A 63 10.85 4.07 5.23
CA ALA A 63 10.20 3.09 4.37
C ALA A 63 11.27 2.37 3.54
N ASP A 64 11.32 1.04 3.66
CA ASP A 64 12.23 0.18 2.90
C ASP A 64 11.43 -0.46 1.75
N PHE A 65 11.89 -0.27 0.51
CA PHE A 65 11.27 -0.85 -0.69
C PHE A 65 12.15 -1.94 -1.27
N CYS A 66 11.57 -3.11 -1.54
CA CYS A 66 12.24 -4.24 -2.16
C CYS A 66 11.74 -4.42 -3.60
N ILE A 67 12.41 -3.77 -4.54
CA ILE A 67 12.13 -3.92 -5.96
C ILE A 67 12.92 -5.13 -6.47
N ASN A 68 12.25 -6.05 -7.17
CA ASN A 68 12.93 -7.18 -7.79
C ASN A 68 13.85 -6.67 -8.90
N ASN A 69 15.16 -6.93 -8.79
CA ASN A 69 16.14 -6.51 -9.79
C ASN A 69 15.86 -7.08 -11.19
N ASN A 70 15.12 -8.19 -11.29
CA ASN A 70 14.72 -8.74 -12.59
C ASN A 70 13.78 -7.80 -13.36
N LEU A 71 12.96 -6.98 -12.68
CA LEU A 71 12.13 -5.96 -13.33
C LEU A 71 12.98 -4.94 -14.09
N LEU A 72 14.18 -4.62 -13.60
CA LEU A 72 15.08 -3.67 -14.26
C LEU A 72 15.71 -4.26 -15.53
N LEU A 73 15.67 -5.58 -15.69
CA LEU A 73 16.28 -6.32 -16.79
C LEU A 73 15.26 -6.78 -17.85
N MET A 74 13.96 -6.70 -17.55
CA MET A 74 12.89 -7.13 -18.47
C MET A 74 12.60 -6.06 -19.54
N PRO A 75 12.32 -6.47 -20.79
CA PRO A 75 11.79 -5.58 -21.81
C PRO A 75 10.47 -4.96 -21.35
N LYS A 76 10.24 -3.67 -21.65
CA LYS A 76 9.02 -2.97 -21.23
C LYS A 76 7.74 -3.64 -21.72
N GLU A 77 7.80 -4.30 -22.87
CA GLU A 77 6.66 -4.99 -23.47
C GLU A 77 6.28 -6.27 -22.73
N GLU A 78 7.19 -6.82 -21.92
CA GLU A 78 6.99 -8.05 -21.14
C GLU A 78 6.60 -7.78 -19.67
N ILE A 79 6.67 -6.52 -19.23
CA ILE A 79 6.32 -6.14 -17.86
C ILE A 79 4.80 -5.94 -17.80
N ASN A 80 4.09 -6.95 -17.28
CA ASN A 80 2.71 -6.76 -16.82
C ASN A 80 2.72 -5.97 -15.50
N PHE A 81 2.79 -4.65 -15.60
CA PHE A 81 2.96 -3.74 -14.47
C PHE A 81 1.92 -3.96 -13.37
N ASP A 82 0.67 -4.24 -13.74
CA ASP A 82 -0.42 -4.45 -12.80
C ASP A 82 -0.13 -5.66 -11.92
N SER A 83 0.26 -6.80 -12.50
CA SER A 83 0.58 -8.03 -11.75
C SER A 83 1.73 -7.87 -10.75
N TRP A 84 2.70 -7.00 -11.04
CA TRP A 84 3.83 -6.75 -10.13
C TRP A 84 3.47 -5.83 -8.96
N ASN A 85 2.42 -5.03 -9.13
CA ASN A 85 1.94 -4.05 -8.15
C ASN A 85 0.62 -4.46 -7.48
N THR A 86 0.04 -5.60 -7.84
CA THR A 86 -1.10 -6.20 -7.15
C THR A 86 -0.69 -6.56 -5.72
N ILE A 87 -1.42 -6.04 -4.75
CA ILE A 87 -1.23 -6.34 -3.33
C ILE A 87 -1.78 -7.73 -3.06
N VAL A 88 -0.95 -8.57 -2.44
CA VAL A 88 -1.36 -9.92 -2.01
C VAL A 88 -1.48 -10.04 -0.50
N LEU A 89 -0.82 -9.14 0.23
CA LEU A 89 -0.92 -9.07 1.68
C LEU A 89 -0.61 -7.65 2.16
N PHE A 90 -1.54 -7.10 2.92
CA PHE A 90 -1.34 -5.88 3.71
C PHE A 90 -1.40 -6.27 5.18
N LYS A 91 -0.33 -6.05 5.94
CA LYS A 91 -0.25 -6.52 7.32
C LYS A 91 0.54 -5.59 8.23
N ARG A 92 -0.03 -5.27 9.38
CA ARG A 92 0.71 -4.70 10.51
C ARG A 92 1.51 -5.77 11.25
N VAL A 93 2.78 -5.46 11.52
CA VAL A 93 3.66 -6.27 12.35
C VAL A 93 3.65 -5.69 13.77
N PRO A 94 3.50 -6.52 14.82
CA PRO A 94 3.60 -6.05 16.20
C PRO A 94 4.95 -5.39 16.46
N ASN A 95 4.93 -4.17 16.97
CA ASN A 95 6.13 -3.42 17.33
C ASN A 95 5.92 -2.74 18.69
N ASN A 96 6.87 -2.88 19.60
CA ASN A 96 6.79 -2.36 20.96
C ASN A 96 7.32 -0.91 21.10
N GLN A 97 7.66 -0.26 19.99
CA GLN A 97 8.31 1.06 19.99
C GLN A 97 7.35 2.25 19.78
N GLY A 98 6.03 2.03 19.88
CA GLY A 98 5.04 3.09 19.66
C GLY A 98 4.94 3.57 18.19
N LEU A 99 5.51 2.81 17.27
CA LEU A 99 5.40 2.99 15.82
C LEU A 99 4.66 1.80 15.22
N HIS A 100 3.82 2.04 14.23
CA HIS A 100 3.30 1.00 13.36
C HIS A 100 4.38 0.57 12.37
N GLN A 101 4.60 -0.74 12.30
CA GLN A 101 5.32 -1.35 11.18
C GLN A 101 4.29 -1.98 10.25
N ILE A 102 4.19 -1.48 9.02
CA ILE A 102 3.29 -2.00 7.99
C ILE A 102 4.11 -2.66 6.89
N ASN A 103 3.77 -3.90 6.59
CA ASN A 103 4.34 -4.64 5.47
C ASN A 103 3.28 -4.75 4.36
N ILE A 104 3.70 -4.45 3.14
CA ILE A 104 2.90 -4.66 1.93
C ILE A 104 3.67 -5.64 1.04
N ASN A 105 3.02 -6.74 0.68
CA ASN A 105 3.55 -7.72 -0.27
C ASN A 105 2.78 -7.61 -1.58
N THR A 106 3.49 -7.76 -2.69
CA THR A 106 2.90 -7.86 -4.03
C THR A 106 3.13 -9.26 -4.61
N PHE A 107 3.71 -9.41 -5.80
CA PHE A 107 3.92 -10.71 -6.45
C PHE A 107 4.71 -11.75 -5.59
N ASP A 108 5.56 -11.30 -4.65
CA ASP A 108 6.31 -12.16 -3.73
C ASP A 108 5.69 -12.14 -2.32
N TYR A 109 5.13 -13.29 -1.92
CA TYR A 109 4.52 -13.49 -0.61
C TYR A 109 5.55 -13.60 0.53
N SER A 110 6.81 -13.89 0.23
CA SER A 110 7.86 -14.14 1.22
C SER A 110 8.63 -12.87 1.60
N ILE A 111 8.72 -11.92 0.67
CA ILE A 111 9.46 -10.67 0.87
C ILE A 111 8.51 -9.48 0.68
N PRO A 112 8.28 -8.66 1.72
CA PRO A 112 7.48 -7.46 1.59
C PRO A 112 8.09 -6.52 0.55
N TRP A 113 7.27 -6.11 -0.42
CA TRP A 113 7.59 -5.08 -1.38
C TRP A 113 7.85 -3.74 -0.69
N ALA A 114 7.08 -3.41 0.37
CA ALA A 114 7.35 -2.27 1.24
C ALA A 114 7.28 -2.64 2.72
N LYS A 115 8.19 -2.06 3.52
CA LYS A 115 8.17 -2.08 4.99
C LYS A 115 8.21 -0.64 5.48
N ILE A 116 7.13 -0.18 6.10
CA ILE A 116 6.92 1.23 6.45
C ILE A 116 6.83 1.34 7.96
N PHE A 117 7.59 2.28 8.54
CA PHE A 117 7.62 2.56 9.99
C PHE A 117 7.13 3.98 10.22
N CYS A 118 5.95 4.11 10.84
CA CYS A 118 5.24 5.39 10.97
C CYS A 118 4.47 5.47 12.28
N LYS A 119 4.01 6.66 12.67
CA LYS A 119 3.19 6.81 13.89
C LYS A 119 1.72 6.55 13.65
N GLU A 120 1.20 6.97 12.49
CA GLU A 120 -0.22 6.89 12.17
C GLU A 120 -0.43 6.45 10.72
N VAL A 121 -1.55 5.80 10.47
CA VAL A 121 -2.01 5.45 9.12
C VAL A 121 -3.44 5.90 8.96
N ILE A 122 -3.73 6.65 7.91
CA ILE A 122 -5.09 7.05 7.52
C ILE A 122 -5.38 6.58 6.09
N LEU A 123 -6.67 6.47 5.78
CA LEU A 123 -7.15 6.13 4.45
C LEU A 123 -8.05 7.24 3.92
N GLU A 124 -7.74 7.71 2.72
CA GLU A 124 -8.55 8.70 2.01
C GLU A 124 -9.09 8.12 0.70
N GLN A 125 -10.31 8.50 0.35
CA GLN A 125 -10.82 8.37 -1.01
C GLN A 125 -10.43 9.62 -1.81
N ARG A 126 -9.87 9.41 -3.02
CA ARG A 126 -9.50 10.46 -3.97
C ARG A 126 -10.67 10.86 -4.86
#